data_AF-A0A4Q3CJU8-F1
#
_entry.id   AF-A0A4Q3CJU8-F1
#
_cell.length_a   1.000
_cell.length_b   1.000
_cell.length_c   1.000
_cell.angle_alpha   90.00
_cell.angle_beta   90.00
_cell.angle_gamma   90.00
#
_symmetry.space_group_name_H-M   'P 1'
#
loop_
_entity.id
_entity.type
_entity.pdbx_description
1 polymer ?
#
loop_
_entity_poly.entity_id
_entity_poly.type
_entity_poly.pdbx_seq_one_letter_code
_entity_poly.pdbx_strand_id
1 'polypeptide(L)'
;MKKFKILSLLMVLISAISFTSCDTEPIDSALNNTGGTGNTGGPASFKVNFGGNTYVANNPQAMIMSGSITIAGVRGTGGESVNLVIPATTVGTYTNALMTYNTGSTTNLGQYANINPAMPQMPNGSVKITNIDTVNKKISGTFSFTGYWSEASANLPSLAFTDGTFTNIPYTGTVGPTPEVPVQQYSAKIDGTTIDYSDDITVASSGGFMVILGLTDAPDSMN
;
A
#
# COMPACT_ATOMS: atom_id res chain seq x y z
N MET A 1 50.62 24.92 -52.50
CA MET A 1 49.77 24.58 -51.32
C MET A 1 48.54 25.50 -51.28
N LYS A 2 47.46 25.18 -52.03
CA LYS A 2 46.20 25.98 -52.06
C LYS A 2 44.94 25.14 -52.33
N LYS A 3 45.00 23.80 -52.27
CA LYS A 3 43.91 22.91 -52.71
C LYS A 3 43.16 22.17 -51.58
N PHE A 4 43.44 22.45 -50.31
CA PHE A 4 42.81 21.74 -49.17
C PHE A 4 41.78 22.56 -48.36
N LYS A 5 41.52 23.83 -48.73
CA LYS A 5 40.55 24.67 -47.98
C LYS A 5 39.08 24.37 -48.32
N ILE A 6 38.80 23.77 -49.47
CA ILE A 6 37.43 23.45 -49.91
C ILE A 6 36.89 22.19 -49.22
N LEU A 7 37.76 21.24 -48.87
CA LEU A 7 37.35 19.98 -48.24
C LEU A 7 36.89 20.17 -46.78
N SER A 8 37.50 21.13 -46.06
CA SER A 8 37.09 21.46 -44.68
C SER A 8 35.76 22.22 -44.61
N LEU A 9 35.37 22.93 -45.67
CA LEU A 9 34.09 23.65 -45.72
C LEU A 9 32.93 22.68 -46.02
N LEU A 10 33.18 21.63 -46.81
CA LEU A 10 32.17 20.61 -47.15
C LEU A 10 31.81 19.72 -45.94
N MET A 11 32.76 19.47 -45.04
CA MET A 11 32.55 18.59 -43.89
C MET A 11 31.76 19.26 -42.74
N VAL A 12 31.78 20.59 -42.64
CA VAL A 12 30.98 21.36 -41.67
C VAL A 12 29.54 21.55 -42.14
N LEU A 13 29.29 21.53 -43.46
CA LEU A 13 27.94 21.70 -44.01
C LEU A 13 27.06 20.44 -43.86
N ILE A 14 27.67 19.26 -43.73
CA ILE A 14 26.96 17.97 -43.62
C ILE A 14 26.52 17.67 -42.18
N SER A 15 27.10 18.30 -41.15
CA SER A 15 26.70 18.10 -39.75
C SER A 15 25.47 18.90 -39.33
N ALA A 16 24.92 19.76 -40.20
CA ALA A 16 23.81 20.66 -39.87
C ALA A 16 22.41 20.10 -40.25
N ILE A 17 22.31 18.89 -40.80
CA ILE A 17 21.03 18.34 -41.32
C ILE A 17 20.61 17.01 -40.63
N SER A 18 21.25 16.64 -39.53
CA SER A 18 20.88 15.41 -38.81
C SER A 18 20.01 15.71 -37.59
N PHE A 19 18.77 15.22 -37.65
CA PHE A 19 17.76 15.05 -36.58
C PHE A 19 16.72 16.16 -36.36
N THR A 20 15.77 16.28 -37.30
CA THR A 20 14.37 16.59 -36.94
C THR A 20 13.50 15.40 -37.35
N SER A 21 13.49 14.36 -36.52
CA SER A 21 12.47 13.30 -36.57
C SER A 21 11.54 13.52 -35.40
N CYS A 22 10.56 14.40 -35.58
CA CYS A 22 9.36 14.45 -34.77
C CYS A 22 8.15 14.39 -35.72
N ASP A 23 8.11 13.36 -36.55
CA ASP A 23 6.82 12.90 -37.03
C ASP A 23 6.21 12.11 -35.87
N THR A 24 5.38 12.79 -35.07
CA THR A 24 4.36 12.10 -34.27
C THR A 24 3.43 11.42 -35.26
N GLU A 25 3.70 10.16 -35.58
CA GLU A 25 2.75 9.34 -36.31
C GLU A 25 1.42 9.36 -35.53
N PRO A 26 0.30 9.67 -36.20
CA PRO A 26 -1.00 9.47 -35.58
C PRO A 26 -1.11 8.00 -35.21
N ILE A 27 -1.45 7.76 -33.94
CA ILE A 27 -1.74 6.43 -33.41
C ILE A 27 -2.71 5.74 -34.38
N ASP A 28 -2.30 4.59 -34.91
CA ASP A 28 -3.13 3.79 -35.80
C ASP A 28 -4.49 3.55 -35.14
N SER A 29 -5.57 3.98 -35.81
CA SER A 29 -6.94 3.81 -35.31
C SER A 29 -7.33 2.34 -35.16
N ALA A 30 -6.58 1.40 -35.75
CA ALA A 30 -6.71 -0.03 -35.50
C ALA A 30 -6.18 -0.48 -34.11
N LEU A 31 -5.37 0.35 -33.43
CA LEU A 31 -5.02 0.19 -32.01
C LEU A 31 -5.93 1.02 -31.09
N ASN A 32 -6.82 1.85 -31.63
CA ASN A 32 -7.94 2.43 -30.89
C ASN A 32 -9.08 1.41 -30.78
N ASN A 33 -8.79 0.25 -30.18
CA ASN A 33 -9.84 -0.59 -29.62
C ASN A 33 -10.23 -0.03 -28.25
N THR A 34 -10.88 1.14 -28.25
CA THR A 34 -11.72 1.60 -27.14
C THR A 34 -13.04 0.82 -27.05
N GLY A 35 -13.12 -0.34 -27.70
CA GLY A 35 -14.18 -1.35 -27.57
C GLY A 35 -13.63 -2.70 -27.07
N GLY A 36 -12.71 -2.68 -26.11
CA GLY A 36 -12.34 -3.88 -25.36
C GLY A 36 -13.45 -4.27 -24.38
N THR A 37 -14.20 -5.31 -24.72
CA THR A 37 -15.20 -5.99 -23.90
C THR A 37 -14.75 -6.19 -22.45
N GLY A 38 -15.39 -5.48 -21.52
CA GLY A 38 -15.60 -5.89 -20.14
C GLY A 38 -14.41 -5.85 -19.17
N ASN A 39 -13.94 -4.65 -18.80
CA ASN A 39 -13.28 -4.45 -17.50
C ASN A 39 -13.91 -3.24 -16.80
N THR A 40 -15.01 -3.48 -16.07
CA THR A 40 -15.85 -2.46 -15.41
C THR A 40 -15.27 -1.92 -14.11
N GLY A 41 -13.97 -1.61 -14.08
CA GLY A 41 -13.36 -1.01 -12.89
C GLY A 41 -12.31 0.02 -13.28
N GLY A 42 -12.64 1.30 -13.10
CA GLY A 42 -11.74 2.44 -13.27
C GLY A 42 -10.43 2.33 -12.47
N PRO A 43 -9.52 3.32 -12.58
CA PRO A 43 -8.16 3.20 -12.04
C PRO A 43 -8.14 2.94 -10.53
N ALA A 44 -7.14 2.17 -10.08
CA ALA A 44 -6.90 1.94 -8.67
C ALA A 44 -6.66 3.29 -7.96
N SER A 45 -7.31 3.52 -6.82
CA SER A 45 -7.12 4.75 -6.05
C SER A 45 -7.27 4.50 -4.56
N PHE A 46 -6.44 5.16 -3.76
CA PHE A 46 -6.48 5.13 -2.31
C PHE A 46 -6.31 6.56 -1.78
N LYS A 47 -7.26 7.01 -0.96
CA LYS A 47 -7.29 8.37 -0.42
C LYS A 47 -7.81 8.41 1.02
N VAL A 48 -7.37 9.38 1.80
CA VAL A 48 -7.90 9.67 3.15
C VAL A 48 -7.58 11.10 3.56
N ASN A 49 -8.44 11.75 4.33
CA ASN A 49 -8.23 13.11 4.83
C ASN A 49 -7.72 13.09 6.28
N PHE A 50 -6.67 13.84 6.58
CA PHE A 50 -6.22 14.10 7.94
C PHE A 50 -5.42 15.40 8.03
N GLY A 51 -5.43 16.06 9.19
CA GLY A 51 -4.64 17.28 9.42
C GLY A 51 -4.94 18.41 8.41
N GLY A 52 -6.19 18.49 7.92
CA GLY A 52 -6.60 19.46 6.90
C GLY A 52 -6.15 19.17 5.47
N ASN A 53 -5.45 18.04 5.24
CA ASN A 53 -4.92 17.66 3.94
C ASN A 53 -5.54 16.35 3.44
N THR A 54 -5.55 16.16 2.12
CA THR A 54 -5.90 14.88 1.50
C THR A 54 -4.65 14.08 1.22
N TYR A 55 -4.55 12.93 1.85
CA TYR A 55 -3.60 11.90 1.49
C TYR A 55 -4.09 11.15 0.25
N VAL A 56 -3.32 11.15 -0.83
CA VAL A 56 -3.45 10.26 -2.00
C VAL A 56 -2.23 9.35 -2.10
N ALA A 57 -2.44 8.04 -2.24
CA ALA A 57 -1.36 7.08 -2.47
C ALA A 57 -0.95 7.05 -3.96
N ASN A 58 0.34 6.82 -4.24
CA ASN A 58 0.83 6.59 -5.60
C ASN A 58 0.86 5.09 -5.94
N ASN A 59 1.03 4.23 -4.95
CA ASN A 59 1.13 2.79 -5.13
C ASN A 59 0.23 2.05 -4.12
N PRO A 60 -1.09 2.00 -4.36
CA PRO A 60 -1.99 1.25 -3.50
C PRO A 60 -2.00 -0.24 -3.87
N GLN A 61 -2.00 -1.09 -2.85
CA GLN A 61 -1.88 -2.54 -3.02
C GLN A 61 -2.61 -3.28 -1.92
N ALA A 62 -3.02 -4.51 -2.19
CA ALA A 62 -3.68 -5.37 -1.22
C ALA A 62 -3.23 -6.83 -1.31
N MET A 63 -3.49 -7.58 -0.26
CA MET A 63 -3.25 -9.02 -0.16
C MET A 63 -4.39 -9.65 0.64
N ILE A 64 -4.83 -10.84 0.21
CA ILE A 64 -5.81 -11.64 0.93
C ILE A 64 -5.19 -13.02 1.17
N MET A 65 -4.92 -13.33 2.45
CA MET A 65 -4.23 -14.55 2.85
C MET A 65 -4.50 -14.87 4.32
N SER A 66 -4.51 -16.15 4.68
CA SER A 66 -4.60 -16.62 6.07
C SER A 66 -5.72 -15.96 6.89
N GLY A 67 -6.92 -15.87 6.31
CA GLY A 67 -8.08 -15.29 7.01
C GLY A 67 -8.08 -13.77 7.12
N SER A 68 -7.09 -13.07 6.56
CA SER A 68 -6.95 -11.62 6.66
C SER A 68 -6.86 -10.92 5.29
N ILE A 69 -7.32 -9.67 5.26
CA ILE A 69 -7.12 -8.72 4.17
C ILE A 69 -6.15 -7.66 4.68
N THR A 70 -5.05 -7.45 3.96
CA THR A 70 -4.13 -6.35 4.18
C THR A 70 -4.20 -5.38 3.00
N ILE A 71 -4.32 -4.08 3.28
CA ILE A 71 -4.36 -3.02 2.28
C ILE A 71 -3.34 -1.95 2.67
N ALA A 72 -2.52 -1.51 1.72
CA ALA A 72 -1.56 -0.43 1.93
C ALA A 72 -1.72 0.62 0.85
N GLY A 73 -1.92 1.88 1.26
CA GLY A 73 -1.83 3.04 0.39
C GLY A 73 -0.48 3.71 0.57
N VAL A 74 0.51 3.40 -0.27
CA VAL A 74 1.88 3.93 -0.17
C VAL A 74 2.03 5.22 -0.99
N ARG A 75 2.67 6.24 -0.41
CA ARG A 75 3.06 7.48 -1.11
C ARG A 75 4.57 7.53 -1.32
N GLY A 76 4.97 7.80 -2.56
CA GLY A 76 6.38 7.91 -2.94
C GLY A 76 7.19 6.66 -2.62
N THR A 77 8.49 6.84 -2.35
CA THR A 77 9.44 5.76 -2.03
C THR A 77 10.03 5.87 -0.62
N GLY A 78 9.62 6.88 0.16
CA GLY A 78 10.14 7.14 1.50
C GLY A 78 9.51 6.31 2.62
N GLY A 79 8.62 5.36 2.31
CA GLY A 79 7.94 4.52 3.30
C GLY A 79 6.68 5.14 3.93
N GLU A 80 6.31 6.36 3.52
CA GLU A 80 5.05 6.98 3.94
C GLU A 80 3.86 6.12 3.46
N SER A 81 3.03 5.65 4.39
CA SER A 81 1.98 4.69 4.08
C SER A 81 0.83 4.74 5.08
N VAL A 82 -0.39 4.49 4.57
CA VAL A 82 -1.56 4.15 5.40
C VAL A 82 -1.83 2.67 5.20
N ASN A 83 -1.86 1.91 6.30
CA ASN A 83 -2.00 0.45 6.27
C ASN A 83 -3.26 0.03 7.01
N LEU A 84 -3.95 -0.97 6.48
CA LEU A 84 -5.14 -1.59 7.06
C LEU A 84 -4.93 -3.10 7.12
N VAL A 85 -5.17 -3.70 8.28
CA VAL A 85 -5.24 -5.15 8.47
C VAL A 85 -6.62 -5.48 9.00
N ILE A 86 -7.37 -6.22 8.20
CA ILE A 86 -8.73 -6.64 8.52
C ILE A 86 -8.70 -8.16 8.73
N PRO A 87 -9.02 -8.67 9.94
CA PRO A 87 -9.07 -10.10 10.22
C PRO A 87 -10.35 -10.74 9.65
N ALA A 88 -10.49 -10.66 8.32
CA ALA A 88 -11.56 -11.25 7.55
C ALA A 88 -11.17 -11.36 6.07
N THR A 89 -11.94 -12.14 5.31
CA THR A 89 -11.75 -12.33 3.86
C THR A 89 -12.99 -12.02 3.02
N THR A 90 -14.04 -11.44 3.62
CA THR A 90 -15.34 -11.25 2.96
C THR A 90 -15.75 -9.78 2.88
N VAL A 91 -16.77 -9.48 2.07
CA VAL A 91 -17.42 -8.16 2.05
C VAL A 91 -18.14 -7.94 3.38
N GLY A 92 -18.00 -6.76 3.98
CA GLY A 92 -18.54 -6.51 5.31
C GLY A 92 -18.02 -5.21 5.93
N THR A 93 -18.45 -4.95 7.16
CA THR A 93 -17.95 -3.83 7.98
C THR A 93 -17.25 -4.39 9.21
N TYR A 94 -16.04 -3.92 9.47
CA TYR A 94 -15.10 -4.45 10.45
C TYR A 94 -14.64 -3.33 11.37
N THR A 95 -14.89 -3.49 12.66
CA THR A 95 -14.52 -2.53 13.72
C THR A 95 -13.29 -2.97 14.51
N ASN A 96 -12.81 -4.18 14.28
CA ASN A 96 -11.61 -4.77 14.88
C ASN A 96 -10.39 -4.75 13.95
N ALA A 97 -10.45 -3.95 12.87
CA ALA A 97 -9.31 -3.78 11.96
C ALA A 97 -8.21 -2.96 12.64
N LEU A 98 -6.95 -3.33 12.40
CA LEU A 98 -5.82 -2.46 12.73
C LEU A 98 -5.57 -1.48 11.59
N MET A 99 -5.35 -0.22 11.94
CA MET A 99 -5.07 0.84 10.99
C MET A 99 -3.90 1.68 11.48
N THR A 100 -2.94 1.92 10.60
CA THR A 100 -1.76 2.73 10.90
C THR A 100 -1.47 3.73 9.80
N TYR A 101 -0.81 4.84 10.18
CA TYR A 101 -0.19 5.77 9.26
C TYR A 101 1.27 5.97 9.67
N ASN A 102 2.17 5.51 8.79
CA ASN A 102 3.61 5.70 8.90
C ASN A 102 3.99 6.96 8.11
N THR A 103 4.75 7.86 8.72
CA THR A 103 5.13 9.13 8.09
C THR A 103 6.30 9.01 7.11
N GLY A 104 6.90 7.82 6.96
CA GLY A 104 8.09 7.60 6.14
C GLY A 104 9.35 8.29 6.68
N SER A 105 9.35 8.68 7.96
CA SER A 105 10.50 9.37 8.56
C SER A 105 11.55 8.35 9.00
N THR A 106 12.80 8.56 8.57
CA THR A 106 13.94 7.73 8.98
C THR A 106 14.55 8.18 10.31
N THR A 107 14.17 9.36 10.82
CA THR A 107 14.67 9.94 12.08
C THR A 107 13.64 9.87 13.21
N ASN A 108 12.36 9.76 12.87
CA ASN A 108 11.28 9.56 13.81
C ASN A 108 10.48 8.34 13.39
N LEU A 109 10.76 7.20 14.02
CA LEU A 109 10.17 5.90 13.67
C LEU A 109 8.75 5.71 14.22
N GLY A 110 8.20 6.72 14.90
CA GLY A 110 6.83 6.68 15.40
C GLY A 110 5.79 6.68 14.27
N GLN A 111 4.60 6.21 14.59
CA GLN A 111 3.47 6.12 13.66
C GLN A 111 2.17 6.46 14.37
N TYR A 112 1.15 6.86 13.61
CA TYR A 112 -0.20 6.94 14.15
C TYR A 112 -0.89 5.58 14.02
N ALA A 113 -1.41 5.04 15.12
CA ALA A 113 -2.15 3.78 15.13
C ALA A 113 -3.56 3.98 15.70
N ASN A 114 -4.54 3.19 15.28
CA ASN A 114 -5.90 3.25 15.81
C ASN A 114 -6.05 2.66 17.22
N ILE A 115 -4.98 2.59 17.99
CA ILE A 115 -4.94 2.08 19.36
C ILE A 115 -4.82 3.27 20.29
N ASN A 116 -5.84 3.49 21.13
CA ASN A 116 -5.77 4.51 22.16
C ASN A 116 -4.87 4.02 23.30
N PRO A 117 -3.79 4.73 23.69
CA PRO A 117 -2.93 4.32 24.80
C PRO A 117 -3.68 4.15 26.13
N ALA A 118 -4.80 4.86 26.32
CA ALA A 118 -5.67 4.71 27.50
C ALA A 118 -6.60 3.48 27.43
N MET A 119 -6.79 2.90 26.25
CA MET A 119 -7.67 1.74 25.99
C MET A 119 -7.01 0.82 24.94
N PRO A 120 -5.87 0.19 25.24
CA PRO A 120 -5.04 -0.49 24.24
C PRO A 120 -5.71 -1.73 23.63
N GLN A 121 -6.67 -2.33 24.32
CA GLN A 121 -7.38 -3.54 23.90
C GLN A 121 -8.56 -3.27 22.96
N MET A 122 -8.84 -2.01 22.63
CA MET A 122 -9.99 -1.64 21.82
C MET A 122 -9.56 -0.70 20.68
N PRO A 123 -9.09 -1.27 19.55
CA PRO A 123 -8.85 -0.50 18.34
C PRO A 123 -10.11 0.28 17.95
N ASN A 124 -9.93 1.52 17.50
CA ASN A 124 -11.03 2.38 17.10
C ASN A 124 -11.18 2.46 15.58
N GLY A 125 -12.31 3.00 15.12
CA GLY A 125 -12.57 3.20 13.70
C GLY A 125 -13.28 2.02 13.04
N SER A 126 -13.41 2.08 11.72
CA SER A 126 -14.05 1.02 10.94
C SER A 126 -13.49 0.94 9.53
N VAL A 127 -13.48 -0.27 8.99
CA VAL A 127 -13.23 -0.56 7.58
C VAL A 127 -14.46 -1.24 6.99
N LYS A 128 -14.96 -0.72 5.88
CA LYS A 128 -16.04 -1.36 5.11
C LYS A 128 -15.49 -1.86 3.80
N ILE A 129 -15.40 -3.18 3.65
CA ILE A 129 -15.16 -3.82 2.36
C ILE A 129 -16.49 -3.82 1.60
N THR A 130 -16.54 -3.16 0.45
CA THR A 130 -17.76 -3.03 -0.37
C THR A 130 -17.80 -4.01 -1.53
N ASN A 131 -16.64 -4.39 -2.06
CA ASN A 131 -16.52 -5.33 -3.16
C ASN A 131 -15.19 -6.08 -3.11
N ILE A 132 -15.24 -7.39 -3.37
CA ILE A 132 -14.08 -8.23 -3.66
C ILE A 132 -14.36 -8.90 -5.01
N ASP A 133 -13.75 -8.39 -6.07
CA ASP A 133 -13.83 -8.97 -7.40
C ASP A 133 -12.80 -10.07 -7.52
N THR A 134 -13.24 -11.32 -7.35
CA THR A 134 -12.37 -12.50 -7.41
C THR A 134 -11.91 -12.86 -8.81
N VAL A 135 -12.60 -12.35 -9.84
CA VAL A 135 -12.27 -12.59 -11.25
C VAL A 135 -11.15 -11.64 -11.68
N ASN A 136 -11.32 -10.34 -11.44
CA ASN A 136 -10.34 -9.32 -11.81
C ASN A 136 -9.32 -9.01 -10.72
N LYS A 137 -9.38 -9.70 -9.57
CA LYS A 137 -8.50 -9.55 -8.40
C LYS A 137 -8.42 -8.10 -7.90
N LYS A 138 -9.57 -7.49 -7.67
CA LYS A 138 -9.71 -6.10 -7.17
C LYS A 138 -10.52 -6.02 -5.88
N ILE A 139 -10.14 -5.12 -4.98
CA ILE A 139 -10.86 -4.85 -3.72
C ILE A 139 -11.19 -3.36 -3.59
N SER A 140 -12.40 -3.06 -3.09
CA SER A 140 -12.91 -1.70 -2.91
C SER A 140 -13.63 -1.51 -1.59
N GLY A 141 -13.60 -0.30 -1.03
CA GLY A 141 -14.21 0.00 0.25
C GLY A 141 -13.87 1.38 0.81
N THR A 142 -14.23 1.56 2.07
CA THR A 142 -14.03 2.81 2.82
C THR A 142 -13.45 2.52 4.20
N PHE A 143 -12.83 3.52 4.82
CA PHE A 143 -12.33 3.42 6.18
C PHE A 143 -12.29 4.76 6.89
N SER A 144 -12.25 4.73 8.21
CA SER A 144 -11.99 5.89 9.07
C SER A 144 -11.46 5.44 10.42
N PHE A 145 -10.58 6.23 11.03
CA PHE A 145 -10.06 5.97 12.37
C PHE A 145 -9.50 7.24 13.01
N THR A 146 -9.32 7.21 14.32
CA THR A 146 -8.52 8.17 15.07
C THR A 146 -7.16 7.53 15.36
N GLY A 147 -6.11 8.09 14.79
CA GLY A 147 -4.74 7.67 15.02
C GLY A 147 -4.14 8.35 16.24
N TYR A 148 -3.55 7.56 17.13
CA TYR A 148 -2.75 8.01 18.27
C TYR A 148 -1.29 7.73 17.97
N TRP A 149 -0.41 8.68 18.33
CA TRP A 149 1.02 8.50 18.11
C TRP A 149 1.56 7.35 18.97
N SER A 150 2.33 6.45 18.37
CA SER A 150 2.84 5.24 19.01
C SER A 150 3.79 5.52 20.17
N GLU A 151 4.53 6.63 20.10
CA GLU A 151 5.45 7.05 21.16
C GLU A 151 4.73 7.99 22.14
N ALA A 152 4.13 7.43 23.19
CA ALA A 152 3.37 8.21 24.18
C ALA A 152 4.20 9.35 24.82
N SER A 153 5.51 9.15 24.98
CA SER A 153 6.45 10.14 25.51
C SER A 153 6.58 11.41 24.66
N ALA A 154 6.27 11.32 23.35
CA ALA A 154 6.30 12.47 22.45
C ALA A 154 5.10 13.41 22.64
N ASN A 155 4.05 12.98 23.37
CA ASN A 155 2.86 13.75 23.70
C ASN A 155 2.23 14.48 22.48
N LEU A 156 2.20 13.81 21.33
CA LEU A 156 1.60 14.34 20.11
C LEU A 156 0.06 14.19 20.16
N PRO A 157 -0.69 15.17 19.64
CA PRO A 157 -2.14 15.06 19.56
C PRO A 157 -2.56 13.93 18.62
N SER A 158 -3.71 13.31 18.91
CA SER A 158 -4.31 12.34 17.98
C SER A 158 -4.76 13.01 16.68
N LEU A 159 -4.76 12.26 15.58
CA LEU A 159 -5.23 12.70 14.27
C LEU A 159 -6.48 11.92 13.85
N ALA A 160 -7.48 12.63 13.32
CA ALA A 160 -8.63 12.00 12.70
C ALA A 160 -8.36 11.72 11.21
N PHE A 161 -8.49 10.46 10.83
CA PHE A 161 -8.42 9.98 9.46
C PHE A 161 -9.85 9.73 8.97
N THR A 162 -10.31 10.58 8.05
CA THR A 162 -11.71 10.67 7.61
C THR A 162 -11.81 10.52 6.10
N ASP A 163 -13.00 10.18 5.60
CA ASP A 163 -13.28 10.00 4.17
C ASP A 163 -12.29 9.04 3.47
N GLY A 164 -11.81 8.03 4.20
CA GLY A 164 -10.92 7.02 3.67
C GLY A 164 -11.64 6.21 2.61
N THR A 165 -11.06 6.14 1.41
CA THR A 165 -11.60 5.37 0.27
C THR A 165 -10.49 4.62 -0.41
N PHE A 166 -10.77 3.37 -0.79
CA PHE A 166 -9.93 2.58 -1.67
C PHE A 166 -10.80 1.95 -2.75
N THR A 167 -10.45 2.16 -4.00
CA THR A 167 -11.25 1.73 -5.15
C THR A 167 -10.38 0.93 -6.09
N ASN A 168 -10.85 -0.27 -6.46
CA ASN A 168 -10.23 -1.14 -7.45
C ASN A 168 -8.76 -1.44 -7.15
N ILE A 169 -8.40 -1.58 -5.87
CA ILE A 169 -7.03 -1.92 -5.47
C ILE A 169 -6.72 -3.34 -5.93
N PRO A 170 -5.68 -3.56 -6.73
CA PRO A 170 -5.29 -4.91 -7.12
C PRO A 170 -4.83 -5.67 -5.88
N TYR A 171 -5.25 -6.93 -5.77
CA TYR A 171 -4.84 -7.80 -4.66
C TYR A 171 -4.20 -9.10 -5.13
N THR A 172 -3.26 -9.61 -4.32
CA THR A 172 -2.68 -10.96 -4.48
C THR A 172 -3.27 -11.94 -3.46
N GLY A 173 -3.10 -13.23 -3.70
CA GLY A 173 -3.62 -14.29 -2.82
C GLY A 173 -5.02 -14.80 -3.20
N THR A 174 -5.68 -15.44 -2.24
CA THR A 174 -6.90 -16.23 -2.45
C THR A 174 -7.97 -15.88 -1.43
N VAL A 175 -9.22 -15.83 -1.89
CA VAL A 175 -10.40 -15.56 -1.07
C VAL A 175 -11.05 -16.91 -0.77
N GLY A 176 -11.30 -17.20 0.50
CA GLY A 176 -11.87 -18.48 0.95
C GLY A 176 -11.19 -19.00 2.22
N PRO A 177 -11.65 -20.14 2.78
CA PRO A 177 -10.87 -20.85 3.78
C PRO A 177 -9.50 -21.14 3.16
N THR A 178 -8.44 -20.79 3.90
CA THR A 178 -7.07 -21.09 3.51
C THR A 178 -7.00 -22.57 3.12
N PRO A 179 -6.43 -22.95 1.96
CA PRO A 179 -5.83 -24.27 1.86
C PRO A 179 -4.93 -24.43 3.07
N GLU A 180 -4.82 -25.63 3.64
CA GLU A 180 -3.92 -25.92 4.75
C GLU A 180 -2.47 -25.62 4.28
N VAL A 181 -2.07 -24.35 4.39
CA VAL A 181 -0.70 -23.90 4.15
C VAL A 181 0.06 -24.32 5.39
N PRO A 182 1.25 -24.96 5.29
CA PRO A 182 2.07 -25.18 6.46
C PRO A 182 2.22 -23.85 7.20
N VAL A 183 1.87 -23.86 8.49
CA VAL A 183 1.93 -22.69 9.37
C VAL A 183 3.33 -22.10 9.22
N GLN A 184 3.41 -20.88 8.69
CA GLN A 184 4.68 -20.16 8.60
C GLN A 184 5.08 -19.83 10.04
N GLN A 185 6.03 -20.57 10.59
CA GLN A 185 6.43 -20.39 11.97
C GLN A 185 7.24 -19.11 12.13
N TYR A 186 6.65 -18.12 12.79
CA TYR A 186 7.38 -16.95 13.27
C TYR A 186 7.68 -17.18 14.74
N SER A 187 8.93 -17.47 15.09
CA SER A 187 9.32 -17.66 16.50
C SER A 187 10.60 -16.89 16.83
N ALA A 188 10.72 -16.47 18.08
CA ALA A 188 11.95 -15.90 18.62
C ALA A 188 12.33 -16.57 19.94
N LYS A 189 13.63 -16.67 20.21
CA LYS A 189 14.11 -17.07 21.54
C LYS A 189 14.31 -15.83 22.41
N ILE A 190 13.55 -15.75 23.50
CA ILE A 190 13.72 -14.73 24.54
C ILE A 190 14.17 -15.44 25.81
N ASP A 191 15.35 -15.06 26.32
CA ASP A 191 15.95 -15.63 27.53
C ASP A 191 16.03 -17.17 27.53
N GLY A 192 16.30 -17.75 26.36
CA GLY A 192 16.40 -19.20 26.17
C GLY A 192 15.07 -19.92 25.93
N THR A 193 13.95 -19.23 26.08
CA THR A 193 12.60 -19.76 25.80
C THR A 193 12.20 -19.42 24.37
N THR A 194 11.75 -20.42 23.60
CA THR A 194 11.15 -20.17 22.27
C THR A 194 9.73 -19.69 22.46
N ILE A 195 9.43 -18.50 21.94
CA ILE A 195 8.08 -17.94 21.86
C ILE A 195 7.61 -18.02 20.41
N ASP A 196 6.42 -18.56 20.20
CA ASP A 196 5.74 -18.64 18.91
C ASP A 196 4.86 -17.41 18.72
N TYR A 197 4.99 -16.75 17.57
CA TYR A 197 4.28 -15.55 17.15
C TYR A 197 3.53 -15.78 15.83
N SER A 198 3.31 -17.04 15.45
CA SER A 198 2.71 -17.39 14.15
C SER A 198 1.30 -16.83 13.97
N ASP A 199 0.57 -16.65 15.07
CA ASP A 199 -0.77 -16.04 15.09
C ASP A 199 -0.73 -14.52 15.38
N ASP A 200 0.39 -14.04 15.90
CA ASP A 200 0.61 -12.64 16.30
C ASP A 200 1.20 -11.79 15.16
N ILE A 201 1.89 -12.41 14.19
CA ILE A 201 2.61 -11.67 13.15
C ILE A 201 1.89 -11.80 11.81
N THR A 202 1.42 -10.66 11.29
CA THR A 202 0.99 -10.53 9.90
C THR A 202 2.12 -9.91 9.08
N VAL A 203 2.54 -10.61 8.01
CA VAL A 203 3.52 -10.11 7.04
C VAL A 203 2.82 -9.82 5.71
N ALA A 204 2.97 -8.60 5.21
CA ALA A 204 2.62 -8.23 3.86
C ALA A 204 3.87 -7.73 3.12
N SER A 205 4.25 -8.36 2.02
CA SER A 205 5.36 -7.93 1.18
C SER A 205 4.86 -7.53 -0.21
N SER A 206 5.23 -6.34 -0.69
CA SER A 206 5.00 -5.94 -2.08
C SER A 206 5.83 -4.71 -2.48
N GLY A 207 6.23 -4.65 -3.75
CA GLY A 207 6.91 -3.49 -4.34
C GLY A 207 8.29 -3.17 -3.74
N GLY A 208 8.99 -4.17 -3.20
CA GLY A 208 10.30 -3.99 -2.54
C GLY A 208 10.21 -3.61 -1.06
N PHE A 209 9.01 -3.49 -0.51
CA PHE A 209 8.78 -3.24 0.92
C PHE A 209 8.10 -4.43 1.58
N MET A 210 8.44 -4.65 2.85
CA MET A 210 7.83 -5.64 3.71
C MET A 210 7.26 -4.90 4.93
N VAL A 211 5.96 -5.06 5.14
CA VAL A 211 5.23 -4.60 6.31
C VAL A 211 5.07 -5.81 7.22
N ILE A 212 5.69 -5.76 8.39
CA ILE A 212 5.50 -6.73 9.48
C ILE A 212 4.68 -6.00 10.54
N LEU A 213 3.51 -6.52 10.87
CA LEU A 213 2.67 -6.03 11.95
C LEU A 213 2.52 -7.13 12.98
N GLY A 214 3.02 -6.87 14.19
CA GLY A 214 2.75 -7.69 15.37
C GLY A 214 1.47 -7.22 16.05
N LEU A 215 0.48 -8.10 16.10
CA LEU A 215 -0.62 -8.08 17.05
C LEU A 215 -0.08 -8.72 18.33
N THR A 216 0.07 -7.97 19.42
CA THR A 216 0.23 -8.62 20.72
C THR A 216 -1.17 -8.80 21.27
N ASP A 217 -1.65 -10.04 21.41
CA ASP A 217 -2.59 -10.27 22.51
C ASP A 217 -1.86 -9.84 23.79
N ALA A 218 -2.58 -9.15 24.68
CA ALA A 218 -2.06 -8.93 26.02
C ALA A 218 -1.58 -10.28 26.53
N PRO A 219 -0.37 -10.38 27.13
CA PRO A 219 0.14 -11.67 27.55
C PRO A 219 -0.95 -12.32 28.38
N ASP A 220 -1.47 -13.46 27.92
CA ASP A 220 -2.28 -14.33 28.75
C ASP A 220 -1.52 -14.41 30.06
N SER A 221 -2.14 -13.88 31.12
CA SER A 221 -1.49 -13.69 32.40
C SER A 221 -0.77 -14.98 32.74
N MET A 222 0.56 -14.93 32.76
CA MET A 222 1.37 -16.10 33.11
C MET A 222 0.91 -16.57 34.49
N ASN A 223 0.18 -17.67 34.51
CA ASN A 223 -0.07 -18.47 35.71
C ASN A 223 1.01 -19.53 35.80
#